data_AF-A0A0Z8J7B2-F1
#
_entry.id   AF-A0A0Z8J7B2-F1
#
_cell.length_a   1.000
_cell.length_b   1.000
_cell.length_c   1.000
_cell.angle_alpha   90.00
_cell.angle_beta   90.00
_cell.angle_gamma   90.00
#
_symmetry.space_group_name_H-M   'P 1'
#
loop_
_entity.id
_entity.type
_entity.pdbx_description
1 polymer ?
#
loop_
_entity_poly.entity_id
_entity_poly.type
_entity_poly.pdbx_seq_one_letter_code
_entity_poly.pdbx_strand_id
1 'polypeptide(L)'
;MSMNSKLYHYIPLVDFLAQILGKKTEVVLQDFSQGLDHSLIYIKNNLSGRDIGAPATDFVLDVLQSKVYKEKDYLVNYRTKTLGGKELYSSSFFIKDDAGELIGMICVNADKSKMLTLKRLFESALEDVNEELANEQVEHEEPNIVENFYTTAGSMIEAAIEQETHGKDIERFKLSRTEKIAVVRSLYQKGFFDFKDAIPQVATAFKMSEVSIYKYIQIIKNEANGFVDN
;
A
#
# COMPACT_ATOMS: atom_id res chain seq x y z
N MET A 1 -32.05 -3.25 -41.56
CA MET A 1 -31.15 -4.42 -41.45
C MET A 1 -31.61 -5.26 -40.28
N SER A 2 -31.93 -6.53 -40.49
CA SER A 2 -32.33 -7.44 -39.41
C SER A 2 -31.07 -8.03 -38.77
N MET A 3 -30.77 -7.62 -37.54
CA MET A 3 -29.68 -8.18 -36.72
C MET A 3 -29.90 -9.66 -36.39
N ASN A 4 -28.84 -10.40 -36.09
CA ASN A 4 -28.92 -11.82 -35.76
C ASN A 4 -29.59 -12.04 -34.38
N SER A 5 -30.75 -12.71 -34.36
CA SER A 5 -31.53 -12.95 -33.14
C SER A 5 -30.77 -13.71 -32.06
N LYS A 6 -29.83 -14.60 -32.43
CA LYS A 6 -29.00 -15.33 -31.47
C LYS A 6 -28.12 -14.38 -30.63
N LEU A 7 -27.70 -13.24 -31.20
CA LEU A 7 -26.81 -12.29 -30.51
C LEU A 7 -27.54 -11.41 -29.48
N TYR A 8 -28.84 -11.14 -29.66
CA TYR A 8 -29.62 -10.35 -28.70
C TYR A 8 -29.69 -10.99 -27.31
N HIS A 9 -29.62 -12.32 -27.23
CA HIS A 9 -29.58 -13.03 -25.94
C HIS A 9 -28.36 -12.72 -25.09
N TYR A 10 -27.30 -12.13 -25.68
CA TYR A 10 -26.11 -11.71 -24.97
C TYR A 10 -26.20 -10.29 -24.41
N ILE A 11 -27.20 -9.48 -24.77
CA ILE A 11 -27.34 -8.11 -24.23
C ILE A 11 -27.47 -8.12 -22.70
N PRO A 12 -28.34 -8.96 -22.07
CA PRO A 12 -28.39 -9.06 -20.61
C PRO A 12 -27.05 -9.48 -19.98
N LEU A 13 -26.28 -10.34 -20.66
CA LEU A 13 -24.94 -10.72 -20.20
C LEU A 13 -23.97 -9.55 -20.26
N VAL A 14 -23.98 -8.77 -21.34
CA VAL A 14 -23.17 -7.56 -21.47
C VAL A 14 -23.51 -6.54 -20.39
N ASP A 15 -24.80 -6.35 -20.10
CA ASP A 15 -25.26 -5.49 -19.00
C ASP A 15 -24.78 -5.99 -17.65
N PHE A 16 -24.88 -7.30 -17.39
CA PHE A 16 -24.41 -7.93 -16.16
C PHE A 16 -22.90 -7.74 -15.99
N LEU A 17 -22.11 -8.05 -17.02
CA LEU A 17 -20.65 -7.89 -17.01
C LEU A 17 -20.24 -6.44 -16.75
N ALA A 18 -20.91 -5.48 -17.41
CA ALA A 18 -20.63 -4.06 -17.21
C ALA A 18 -20.93 -3.59 -15.77
N GLN A 19 -21.94 -4.19 -15.12
CA GLN A 19 -22.28 -3.89 -13.73
C GLN A 19 -21.24 -4.46 -12.75
N ILE A 20 -20.82 -5.72 -12.91
CA ILE A 20 -19.89 -6.36 -11.96
C ILE A 20 -18.44 -5.90 -12.14
N LEU A 21 -18.03 -5.55 -13.36
CA LEU A 21 -16.66 -5.10 -13.67
C LEU A 21 -16.48 -3.59 -13.47
N GLY A 22 -17.58 -2.86 -13.28
CA GLY A 22 -17.60 -1.43 -12.98
C GLY A 22 -17.25 -0.51 -14.16
N LYS A 23 -17.35 0.80 -13.90
CA LYS A 23 -17.27 1.87 -14.91
C LYS A 23 -15.90 2.01 -15.61
N LYS A 24 -14.87 1.31 -15.14
CA LYS A 24 -13.52 1.29 -15.75
C LYS A 24 -13.33 0.11 -16.71
N THR A 25 -14.41 -0.58 -17.03
CA THR A 25 -14.44 -1.67 -18.00
C THR A 25 -15.55 -1.44 -19.00
N GLU A 26 -15.20 -1.28 -20.27
CA GLU A 26 -16.14 -1.28 -21.39
C GLU A 26 -16.47 -2.72 -21.79
N VAL A 27 -17.73 -2.98 -22.10
CA VAL A 27 -18.17 -4.26 -22.66
C VAL A 27 -18.92 -3.98 -23.96
N VAL A 28 -18.52 -4.65 -25.03
CA VAL A 28 -19.01 -4.45 -26.40
C VAL A 28 -19.55 -5.76 -26.94
N LEU A 29 -20.68 -5.72 -27.64
CA LEU A 29 -21.19 -6.82 -28.44
C LEU A 29 -21.11 -6.43 -29.92
N GLN A 30 -20.56 -7.33 -30.73
CA GLN A 30 -20.47 -7.17 -32.17
C GLN A 30 -21.21 -8.29 -32.92
N ASP A 31 -21.85 -7.94 -34.03
CA ASP A 31 -22.51 -8.82 -35.00
C ASP A 31 -21.77 -8.76 -36.33
N PHE A 32 -21.31 -9.90 -36.84
CA PHE A 32 -20.63 -10.02 -38.12
C PHE A 32 -21.50 -10.65 -39.21
N SER A 33 -22.74 -11.03 -38.87
CA SER A 33 -23.66 -11.78 -39.75
C SER A 33 -24.09 -10.98 -40.98
N GLN A 34 -23.93 -9.66 -40.99
CA GLN A 34 -24.31 -8.75 -42.08
C GLN A 34 -23.11 -7.96 -42.64
N GLY A 35 -21.88 -8.40 -42.34
CA GLY A 35 -20.66 -7.70 -42.69
C GLY A 35 -20.03 -6.93 -41.53
N LEU A 36 -18.93 -6.25 -41.81
CA LEU A 36 -18.05 -5.67 -40.78
C LEU A 36 -18.22 -4.16 -40.59
N ASP A 37 -18.83 -3.47 -41.56
CA ASP A 37 -18.92 -2.00 -41.59
C ASP A 37 -19.78 -1.41 -40.47
N HIS A 38 -20.73 -2.19 -39.96
CA HIS A 38 -21.65 -1.80 -38.88
C HIS A 38 -21.74 -2.87 -37.79
N SER A 39 -20.60 -3.47 -37.44
CA SER A 39 -20.58 -4.63 -36.56
C SER A 39 -20.88 -4.32 -35.09
N LEU A 40 -20.63 -3.10 -34.60
CA LEU A 40 -20.90 -2.79 -33.18
C LEU A 40 -22.41 -2.64 -32.96
N ILE A 41 -23.02 -3.55 -32.20
CA ILE A 41 -24.47 -3.53 -31.95
C ILE A 41 -24.87 -3.13 -30.54
N TYR A 42 -23.96 -3.27 -29.56
CA TYR A 42 -24.23 -2.88 -28.18
C TYR A 42 -22.93 -2.53 -27.44
N ILE A 43 -22.99 -1.56 -26.53
CA ILE A 43 -21.82 -1.09 -25.77
C ILE A 43 -22.24 -0.55 -24.39
N LYS A 44 -21.43 -0.82 -23.37
CA LYS A 44 -21.56 -0.26 -22.02
C LYS A 44 -20.24 0.34 -21.55
N ASN A 45 -20.31 1.41 -20.74
CA ASN A 45 -19.19 2.16 -20.16
C ASN A 45 -18.22 2.84 -21.15
N ASN A 46 -18.46 2.72 -22.47
CA ASN A 46 -17.79 3.37 -23.61
C ASN A 46 -16.45 4.09 -23.30
N LEU A 47 -15.38 3.31 -23.18
CA LEU A 47 -14.02 3.80 -22.95
C LEU A 47 -13.27 4.06 -24.25
N SER A 48 -13.63 3.35 -25.32
CA SER A 48 -13.02 3.42 -26.64
C SER A 48 -13.47 4.67 -27.41
N GLY A 49 -14.63 5.23 -27.08
CA GLY A 49 -15.24 6.34 -27.82
C GLY A 49 -15.94 5.88 -29.10
N ARG A 50 -16.23 4.58 -29.26
CA ARG A 50 -16.96 4.05 -30.41
C ARG A 50 -18.47 4.16 -30.18
N ASP A 51 -19.20 4.38 -31.25
CA ASP A 51 -20.66 4.40 -31.24
C ASP A 51 -21.26 3.10 -31.79
N ILE A 52 -22.53 2.84 -31.45
CA ILE A 52 -23.30 1.76 -32.07
C ILE A 52 -23.37 2.00 -33.58
N GLY A 53 -23.11 0.95 -34.35
CA GLY A 53 -22.94 1.00 -35.81
C GLY A 53 -21.51 1.26 -36.27
N ALA A 54 -20.53 1.39 -35.37
CA ALA A 54 -19.12 1.48 -35.75
C ALA A 54 -18.62 0.20 -36.45
N PRO A 55 -17.67 0.32 -37.40
CA PRO A 55 -17.10 -0.82 -38.10
C PRO A 55 -16.26 -1.70 -37.18
N ALA A 56 -15.99 -2.92 -37.61
CA ALA A 56 -15.07 -3.82 -36.95
C ALA A 56 -13.64 -3.22 -36.91
N THR A 57 -12.86 -3.58 -35.91
CA THR A 57 -11.46 -3.14 -35.81
C THR A 57 -10.55 -4.00 -36.68
N ASP A 58 -9.34 -3.53 -36.94
CA ASP A 58 -8.24 -4.31 -37.52
C ASP A 58 -8.05 -5.67 -36.84
N PHE A 59 -8.13 -5.73 -35.51
CA PHE A 59 -8.07 -6.99 -34.75
C PHE A 59 -9.13 -8.03 -35.19
N VAL A 60 -10.34 -7.59 -35.56
CA VAL A 60 -11.38 -8.51 -36.06
C VAL A 60 -10.97 -9.09 -37.41
N LEU A 61 -10.34 -8.28 -38.27
CA LEU A 61 -9.81 -8.74 -39.55
C LEU A 61 -8.73 -9.80 -39.34
N ASP A 62 -7.82 -9.57 -38.38
CA ASP A 62 -6.78 -10.54 -38.02
C ASP A 62 -7.37 -11.85 -37.50
N VAL A 63 -8.41 -11.79 -36.65
CA VAL A 63 -9.10 -12.98 -36.14
C VAL A 63 -9.76 -13.78 -37.28
N LEU A 64 -10.39 -13.09 -38.24
CA LEU A 64 -11.03 -13.72 -39.38
C LEU A 64 -10.00 -14.33 -40.34
N GLN A 65 -8.91 -13.62 -40.62
CA GLN A 65 -7.85 -14.07 -41.53
C GLN A 65 -7.07 -15.25 -40.96
N SER A 66 -6.67 -15.17 -39.69
CA SER A 66 -5.95 -16.26 -39.01
C SER A 66 -6.84 -17.46 -38.69
N LYS A 67 -8.17 -17.26 -38.66
CA LYS A 67 -9.16 -18.25 -38.20
C LYS A 67 -8.89 -18.77 -36.79
N VAL A 68 -8.22 -18.00 -35.93
CA VAL A 68 -7.90 -18.40 -34.55
C VAL A 68 -9.15 -18.77 -33.74
N TYR A 69 -10.32 -18.21 -34.10
CA TYR A 69 -11.60 -18.55 -33.50
C TYR A 69 -12.05 -20.00 -33.77
N LYS A 70 -11.46 -20.71 -34.74
CA LYS A 70 -11.73 -22.14 -34.96
C LYS A 70 -11.05 -23.01 -33.91
N GLU A 71 -9.93 -22.55 -33.36
CA GLU A 71 -9.12 -23.30 -32.40
C GLU A 71 -9.38 -22.87 -30.94
N LYS A 72 -9.84 -21.63 -30.75
CA LYS A 72 -10.07 -21.04 -29.43
C LYS A 72 -11.47 -20.45 -29.35
N ASP A 73 -12.01 -20.40 -28.13
CA ASP A 73 -13.28 -19.70 -27.86
C ASP A 73 -13.07 -18.25 -27.45
N TYR A 74 -11.85 -17.88 -27.08
CA TYR A 74 -11.53 -16.53 -26.62
C TYR A 74 -10.05 -16.20 -26.76
N LEU A 75 -9.75 -14.90 -26.74
CA LEU A 75 -8.42 -14.33 -26.56
C LEU A 75 -8.47 -13.35 -25.38
N VAL A 76 -7.51 -13.43 -24.46
CA VAL A 76 -7.56 -12.67 -23.19
C VAL A 76 -6.31 -11.86 -22.95
N ASN A 77 -6.46 -10.76 -22.20
CA ASN A 77 -5.38 -9.93 -21.65
C ASN A 77 -4.38 -9.35 -22.66
N TYR A 78 -4.80 -9.08 -23.89
CA TYR A 78 -3.98 -8.35 -24.87
C TYR A 78 -4.15 -6.84 -24.73
N ARG A 79 -3.19 -6.06 -25.25
CA ARG A 79 -3.23 -4.60 -25.19
C ARG A 79 -3.94 -4.03 -26.41
N THR A 80 -4.73 -2.99 -26.19
CA THR A 80 -5.37 -2.20 -27.24
C THR A 80 -5.14 -0.71 -26.99
N LYS A 81 -5.34 0.10 -28.03
CA LYS A 81 -5.30 1.56 -27.93
C LYS A 81 -6.60 2.14 -28.45
N THR A 82 -7.18 3.09 -27.72
CA THR A 82 -8.33 3.85 -28.20
C THR A 82 -7.90 4.90 -29.22
N LEU A 83 -8.86 5.56 -29.89
CA LEU A 83 -8.57 6.66 -30.82
C LEU A 83 -7.76 7.79 -30.15
N GLY A 84 -8.02 8.05 -28.86
CA GLY A 84 -7.26 9.02 -28.05
C GLY A 84 -5.91 8.52 -27.54
N GLY A 85 -5.42 7.36 -28.02
CA GLY A 85 -4.12 6.79 -27.64
C GLY A 85 -4.08 6.13 -26.26
N LYS A 86 -5.20 6.06 -25.55
CA LYS A 86 -5.27 5.42 -24.23
C LYS A 86 -5.11 3.92 -24.36
N GLU A 87 -4.19 3.35 -23.60
CA GLU A 87 -3.99 1.90 -23.54
C GLU A 87 -5.08 1.23 -22.68
N LEU A 88 -5.67 0.15 -23.19
CA LEU A 88 -6.60 -0.72 -22.48
C LEU A 88 -6.10 -2.17 -22.50
N TYR A 89 -6.59 -2.96 -21.56
CA TYR A 89 -6.42 -4.41 -21.55
C TYR A 89 -7.71 -5.05 -22.02
N SER A 90 -7.65 -5.72 -23.15
CA SER A 90 -8.80 -6.26 -23.86
C SER A 90 -8.85 -7.77 -23.79
N SER A 91 -10.06 -8.31 -23.85
CA SER A 91 -10.36 -9.73 -23.98
C SER A 91 -11.59 -9.90 -24.87
N SER A 92 -11.55 -10.89 -25.74
CA SER A 92 -12.57 -11.15 -26.76
C SER A 92 -13.06 -12.58 -26.64
N PHE A 93 -14.37 -12.74 -26.45
CA PHE A 93 -15.06 -14.03 -26.47
C PHE A 93 -15.78 -14.20 -27.82
N PHE A 94 -15.45 -15.27 -28.54
CA PHE A 94 -15.95 -15.54 -29.87
C PHE A 94 -17.33 -16.20 -29.81
N ILE A 95 -18.29 -15.66 -30.55
CA ILE A 95 -19.62 -16.23 -30.69
C ILE A 95 -19.72 -16.87 -32.06
N LYS A 96 -19.97 -18.18 -32.08
CA LYS A 96 -19.96 -19.01 -33.28
C LYS A 96 -21.36 -19.55 -33.55
N ASP A 97 -21.67 -19.84 -34.80
CA ASP A 97 -22.87 -20.58 -35.17
C ASP A 97 -22.68 -22.09 -35.00
N ASP A 98 -23.72 -22.84 -35.38
CA ASP A 98 -23.75 -24.30 -35.24
C ASP A 98 -22.78 -25.01 -36.21
N ALA A 99 -22.29 -24.31 -37.24
CA ALA A 99 -21.21 -24.74 -38.13
C ALA A 99 -19.81 -24.32 -37.62
N GLY A 100 -19.75 -23.65 -36.47
CA GLY A 100 -18.54 -23.12 -35.86
C GLY A 100 -17.98 -21.89 -36.57
N GLU A 101 -18.74 -21.22 -37.45
CA GLU A 101 -18.35 -19.96 -38.10
C GLU A 101 -18.56 -18.78 -37.16
N LEU A 102 -17.67 -17.79 -37.24
CA LEU A 102 -17.72 -16.62 -36.36
C LEU A 102 -18.86 -15.69 -36.77
N ILE A 103 -19.87 -15.55 -35.91
CA ILE A 103 -21.03 -14.67 -36.16
C ILE A 103 -21.02 -13.40 -35.31
N GLY A 104 -20.22 -13.35 -34.25
CA GLY A 104 -20.13 -12.20 -33.38
C GLY A 104 -19.06 -12.34 -32.31
N MET A 105 -18.95 -11.33 -31.46
CA MET A 105 -17.94 -11.29 -30.41
C MET A 105 -18.37 -10.41 -29.25
N ILE A 106 -18.06 -10.83 -28.03
CA ILE A 106 -18.09 -9.95 -26.85
C ILE A 106 -16.67 -9.50 -26.55
N CYS A 107 -16.46 -8.19 -26.47
CA CYS A 107 -15.17 -7.60 -26.10
C CYS A 107 -15.28 -6.94 -24.73
N VAL A 108 -14.32 -7.21 -23.85
CA VAL A 108 -14.18 -6.60 -22.53
C VAL A 108 -12.88 -5.80 -22.52
N ASN A 109 -12.97 -4.48 -22.38
CA ASN A 109 -11.84 -3.56 -22.47
C ASN A 109 -11.68 -2.79 -21.15
N ALA A 110 -10.59 -3.02 -20.43
CA ALA A 110 -10.37 -2.47 -19.08
C ALA A 110 -9.27 -1.41 -19.04
N ASP A 111 -9.57 -0.29 -18.39
CA ASP A 111 -8.59 0.75 -18.03
C ASP A 111 -7.88 0.39 -16.73
N LYS A 112 -6.67 -0.15 -16.84
CA LYS A 112 -5.83 -0.54 -15.68
C LYS A 112 -4.80 0.54 -15.30
N SER A 113 -4.87 1.74 -15.88
CA SER A 113 -3.85 2.79 -15.71
C SER A 113 -3.51 3.09 -14.25
N LYS A 114 -4.53 3.33 -13.41
CA LYS A 114 -4.35 3.62 -11.97
C LYS A 114 -3.65 2.48 -11.22
N MET A 115 -4.02 1.24 -11.52
CA MET A 115 -3.42 0.07 -10.87
C MET A 115 -1.97 -0.12 -11.29
N LEU A 116 -1.65 0.15 -12.56
CA LEU A 116 -0.27 0.17 -13.06
C LEU A 116 0.55 1.30 -12.41
N THR A 117 -0.03 2.48 -12.23
CA THR A 117 0.62 3.59 -11.51
C THR A 117 0.91 3.19 -10.06
N LEU A 118 -0.07 2.63 -9.35
CA LEU A 118 0.11 2.17 -7.97
C LEU A 118 1.19 1.10 -7.88
N LYS A 119 1.18 0.12 -8.80
CA LYS A 119 2.21 -0.92 -8.87
C LYS A 119 3.60 -0.30 -9.00
N ARG A 120 3.79 0.67 -9.88
CA ARG A 120 5.08 1.36 -10.07
C ARG A 120 5.53 2.13 -8.83
N LEU A 121 4.61 2.85 -8.19
CA LEU A 121 4.91 3.59 -6.95
C LEU A 121 5.30 2.63 -5.83
N PHE A 122 4.61 1.50 -5.72
CA PHE A 122 4.92 0.48 -4.74
C PHE A 122 6.26 -0.20 -5.01
N GLU A 123 6.55 -0.54 -6.27
CA GLU A 123 7.85 -1.10 -6.68
C GLU A 123 9.00 -0.13 -6.36
N SER A 124 8.84 1.16 -6.67
CA SER A 124 9.83 2.20 -6.33
C SER A 124 10.06 2.30 -4.82
N ALA A 125 8.98 2.32 -4.01
CA ALA A 125 9.12 2.38 -2.56
C ALA A 125 9.78 1.13 -1.97
N LEU A 126 9.58 -0.04 -2.58
CA LEU A 126 10.27 -1.26 -2.18
C LEU A 126 11.76 -1.24 -2.55
N GLU A 127 12.13 -0.62 -3.66
CA GLU A 127 13.53 -0.40 -4.03
C GLU A 127 14.22 0.48 -2.98
N ASP A 128 13.60 1.60 -2.58
CA ASP A 128 14.12 2.50 -1.53
C ASP A 128 14.36 1.76 -0.20
N VAL A 129 13.39 0.97 0.26
CA VAL A 129 13.51 0.18 1.51
C VAL A 129 14.62 -0.88 1.40
N ASN A 130 14.76 -1.54 0.25
CA ASN A 130 15.80 -2.55 0.06
C ASN A 130 17.20 -1.91 0.04
N GLU A 131 17.36 -0.71 -0.51
CA GLU A 131 18.61 0.04 -0.44
C GLU A 131 18.96 0.44 0.99
N GLU A 132 18.00 0.91 1.77
CA GLU A 132 18.19 1.22 3.21
C GLU A 132 18.62 -0.03 4.00
N LEU A 133 17.93 -1.16 3.82
CA LEU A 133 18.26 -2.43 4.48
C LEU A 133 19.61 -3.00 4.03
N ALA A 134 20.00 -2.80 2.77
CA ALA A 134 21.30 -3.21 2.27
C ALA A 134 22.44 -2.36 2.87
N ASN A 135 22.19 -1.06 3.09
CA ASN A 135 23.13 -0.16 3.76
C ASN A 135 23.23 -0.44 5.27
N GLU A 136 22.17 -0.91 5.93
CA GLU A 136 22.21 -1.37 7.33
C GLU A 136 23.06 -2.65 7.55
N GLN A 137 23.25 -3.48 6.51
CA GLN A 137 24.08 -4.70 6.56
C GLN A 137 25.57 -4.43 6.35
N VAL A 138 25.93 -3.24 5.87
CA VAL A 138 27.29 -2.77 5.96
C VAL A 138 27.48 -2.37 7.42
N GLU A 139 28.38 -3.03 8.16
CA GLU A 139 28.82 -2.58 9.49
C GLU A 139 29.39 -1.16 9.35
N HIS A 140 28.52 -0.17 9.35
CA HIS A 140 28.90 1.19 9.66
C HIS A 140 29.27 1.15 11.14
N GLU A 141 30.55 1.34 11.44
CA GLU A 141 31.05 1.71 12.78
C GLU A 141 30.49 3.08 13.24
N GLU A 142 29.35 3.51 12.70
CA GLU A 142 28.67 4.70 13.13
C GLU A 142 28.01 4.43 14.48
N PRO A 143 28.16 5.35 15.45
CA PRO A 143 27.47 5.22 16.71
C PRO A 143 25.98 5.10 16.46
N ASN A 144 25.33 4.12 17.10
CA ASN A 144 23.87 4.00 17.07
C ASN A 144 23.27 5.19 17.84
N ILE A 145 23.12 6.33 17.15
CA ILE A 145 22.57 7.57 17.71
C ILE A 145 21.05 7.46 17.68
N VAL A 146 20.47 7.07 18.81
CA VAL A 146 19.03 7.15 19.03
C VAL A 146 18.70 8.52 19.64
N GLU A 147 18.26 9.45 18.80
CA GLU A 147 17.74 10.73 19.28
C GLU A 147 16.26 10.59 19.69
N ASN A 148 15.93 11.05 20.89
CA ASN A 148 14.56 11.09 21.39
C ASN A 148 14.12 12.54 21.55
N PHE A 149 13.03 12.92 20.87
CA PHE A 149 12.48 14.28 20.90
C PHE A 149 11.58 14.48 22.12
N TYR A 150 12.20 14.71 23.28
CA TYR A 150 11.49 15.07 24.50
C TYR A 150 10.99 16.52 24.44
N THR A 151 9.72 16.74 24.75
CA THR A 151 9.11 18.07 24.73
C THR A 151 9.35 18.85 26.02
N THR A 152 9.65 18.15 27.13
CA THR A 152 9.94 18.73 28.44
C THR A 152 10.94 17.88 29.22
N ALA A 153 11.59 18.47 30.24
CA ALA A 153 12.41 17.71 31.18
C ALA A 153 11.58 16.68 31.99
N GLY A 154 10.29 16.94 32.22
CA GLY A 154 9.36 15.95 32.77
C GLY A 154 9.22 14.71 31.89
N SER A 155 9.07 14.88 30.57
CA SER A 155 8.97 13.74 29.63
C SER A 155 10.24 12.89 29.56
N MET A 156 11.42 13.46 29.84
CA MET A 156 12.66 12.70 29.98
C MET A 156 12.65 11.83 31.24
N ILE A 157 12.12 12.36 32.35
CA ILE A 157 11.98 11.62 33.61
C ILE A 157 10.99 10.48 33.42
N GLU A 158 9.83 10.73 32.81
CA GLU A 158 8.82 9.71 32.50
C GLU A 158 9.37 8.59 31.63
N ALA A 159 10.11 8.93 30.57
CA ALA A 159 10.76 7.93 29.72
C ALA A 159 11.82 7.11 30.47
N ALA A 160 12.62 7.74 31.33
CA ALA A 160 13.59 7.03 32.17
C ALA A 160 12.89 6.11 33.18
N ILE A 161 11.75 6.51 33.73
CA ILE A 161 10.92 5.66 34.59
C ILE A 161 10.41 4.46 33.79
N GLU A 162 9.80 4.69 32.63
CA GLU A 162 9.24 3.63 31.80
C GLU A 162 10.31 2.60 31.42
N GLN A 163 11.48 3.08 30.99
CA GLN A 163 12.62 2.26 30.60
C GLN A 163 13.14 1.38 31.76
N GLU A 164 13.44 1.98 32.92
CA GLU A 164 14.12 1.27 34.02
C GLU A 164 13.15 0.46 34.90
N THR A 165 11.84 0.64 34.74
CA THR A 165 10.81 -0.05 35.55
C THR A 165 9.95 -1.01 34.75
N HIS A 166 10.23 -1.15 33.44
CA HIS A 166 9.46 -1.95 32.49
C HIS A 166 7.97 -1.51 32.42
N GLY A 167 7.73 -0.20 32.33
CA GLY A 167 6.39 0.36 32.18
C GLY A 167 5.54 0.43 33.45
N LYS A 168 6.16 0.45 34.64
CA LYS A 168 5.39 0.67 35.88
C LYS A 168 4.94 2.12 35.96
N ASP A 169 3.63 2.29 36.04
CA ASP A 169 2.98 3.57 36.34
C ASP A 169 3.28 3.99 37.79
N ILE A 170 4.00 5.10 37.98
CA ILE A 170 4.33 5.67 39.31
C ILE A 170 3.08 6.11 40.08
N GLU A 171 1.99 6.46 39.39
CA GLU A 171 0.75 6.83 40.05
C GLU A 171 0.05 5.63 40.68
N ARG A 172 0.27 4.43 40.11
CA ARG A 172 -0.35 3.16 40.57
C ARG A 172 0.58 2.30 41.41
N PHE A 173 1.88 2.38 41.22
CA PHE A 173 2.89 1.53 41.87
C PHE A 173 3.97 2.36 42.57
N LYS A 174 4.26 2.03 43.84
CA LYS A 174 5.41 2.61 44.53
C LYS A 174 6.70 1.97 44.01
N LEU A 175 7.54 2.75 43.33
CA LEU A 175 8.88 2.31 42.97
C LEU A 175 9.69 1.95 44.22
N SER A 176 10.35 0.80 44.18
CA SER A 176 11.34 0.38 45.16
C SER A 176 12.54 1.32 45.17
N ARG A 177 13.33 1.28 46.25
CA ARG A 177 14.57 2.07 46.33
C ARG A 177 15.53 1.74 45.18
N THR A 178 15.62 0.47 44.82
CA THR A 178 16.50 -0.02 43.73
C THR A 178 16.07 0.55 42.37
N GLU A 179 14.77 0.51 42.06
CA GLU A 179 14.22 1.10 40.83
C GLU A 179 14.44 2.61 40.77
N LYS A 180 14.23 3.32 41.88
CA LYS A 180 14.49 4.77 41.94
C LYS A 180 15.96 5.11 41.68
N ILE A 181 16.89 4.32 42.22
CA ILE A 181 18.32 4.51 41.97
C ILE A 181 18.65 4.20 40.50
N ALA A 182 18.04 3.18 39.89
CA ALA A 182 18.23 2.85 38.47
C ALA A 182 17.78 4.01 37.56
N VAL A 183 16.60 4.59 37.81
CA VAL A 183 16.10 5.77 37.08
C VAL A 183 17.03 6.97 37.24
N VAL A 184 17.46 7.31 38.47
CA VAL A 184 18.41 8.41 38.70
C VAL A 184 19.74 8.14 37.98
N ARG A 185 20.20 6.89 37.93
CA ARG A 185 21.42 6.50 37.21
C ARG A 185 21.28 6.73 35.71
N SER A 186 20.17 6.30 35.11
CA SER A 186 19.86 6.51 33.69
C SER A 186 19.84 8.00 33.33
N LEU A 187 19.17 8.82 34.16
CA LEU A 187 19.15 10.28 34.02
C LEU A 187 20.55 10.91 34.18
N TYR A 188 21.33 10.45 35.14
CA TYR A 188 22.69 10.94 35.39
C TYR A 188 23.63 10.65 34.22
N GLN A 189 23.59 9.43 33.67
CA GLN A 189 24.41 9.05 32.52
C GLN A 189 24.05 9.83 31.25
N LYS A 190 22.78 10.22 31.11
CA LYS A 190 22.29 11.06 30.00
C LYS A 190 22.56 12.57 30.21
N GLY A 191 23.25 12.96 31.28
CA GLY A 191 23.55 14.37 31.58
C GLY A 191 22.32 15.19 32.02
N PHE A 192 21.21 14.55 32.39
CA PHE A 192 19.96 15.24 32.72
C PHE A 192 20.11 16.27 33.86
N PHE A 193 21.01 16.00 34.81
CA PHE A 193 21.25 16.88 35.95
C PHE A 193 22.07 18.14 35.62
N ASP A 194 22.53 18.29 34.38
CA ASP A 194 23.10 19.54 33.88
C ASP A 194 22.01 20.58 33.53
N PHE A 195 20.76 20.13 33.36
CA PHE A 195 19.62 21.05 33.21
C PHE A 195 19.32 21.77 34.52
N LYS A 196 18.91 23.04 34.40
CA LYS A 196 18.39 23.82 35.53
C LYS A 196 17.16 23.12 36.11
N ASP A 197 17.07 23.11 37.44
CA ASP A 197 15.94 22.55 38.19
C ASP A 197 15.69 21.04 38.02
N ALA A 198 16.66 20.28 37.47
CA ALA A 198 16.55 18.83 37.30
C ALA A 198 16.29 18.09 38.63
N ILE A 199 16.95 18.50 39.71
CA ILE A 199 16.80 17.88 41.03
C ILE A 199 15.39 18.12 41.61
N PRO A 200 14.86 19.36 41.66
CA PRO A 200 13.46 19.62 42.02
C PRO A 200 12.44 18.81 41.21
N GLN A 201 12.66 18.65 39.90
CA GLN A 201 11.76 17.90 39.04
C GLN A 201 11.74 16.40 39.33
N VAL A 202 12.91 15.78 39.51
CA VAL A 202 13.00 14.35 39.89
C VAL A 202 12.44 14.12 41.30
N ALA A 203 12.70 15.05 42.23
CA ALA A 203 12.14 14.99 43.59
C ALA A 203 10.59 15.02 43.56
N THR A 204 10.03 15.90 42.73
CA THR A 204 8.58 15.99 42.51
C THR A 204 8.02 14.71 41.91
N ALA A 205 8.63 14.19 40.84
CA ALA A 205 8.19 12.96 40.18
C ALA A 205 8.20 11.75 41.13
N PHE A 206 9.21 11.63 41.99
CA PHE A 206 9.29 10.53 42.96
C PHE A 206 8.51 10.77 44.25
N LYS A 207 7.92 11.95 44.44
CA LYS A 207 7.29 12.41 45.68
C LYS A 207 8.24 12.26 46.87
N MET A 208 9.47 12.76 46.72
CA MET A 208 10.56 12.68 47.71
C MET A 208 11.20 14.06 47.94
N SER A 209 12.00 14.19 48.99
CA SER A 209 12.80 15.40 49.21
C SER A 209 13.98 15.47 48.25
N GLU A 210 14.38 16.68 47.86
CA GLU A 210 15.60 16.90 47.06
C GLU A 210 16.84 16.28 47.74
N VAL A 211 16.92 16.35 49.07
CA VAL A 211 17.97 15.69 49.87
C VAL A 211 18.07 14.19 49.58
N SER A 212 16.95 13.52 49.32
CA SER A 212 16.94 12.09 48.97
C SER A 212 17.48 11.85 47.56
N ILE A 213 17.20 12.75 46.61
CA ILE A 213 17.74 12.69 45.24
C ILE A 213 19.25 12.92 45.27
N TYR A 214 19.74 13.91 46.04
CA TYR A 214 21.17 14.12 46.28
C TYR A 214 21.87 12.86 46.83
N LYS A 215 21.24 12.14 47.76
CA LYS A 215 21.77 10.87 48.27
C LYS A 215 21.91 9.81 47.17
N TYR A 216 20.93 9.69 46.27
CA TYR A 216 21.01 8.75 45.15
C TYR A 216 22.10 9.14 44.16
N ILE A 217 22.22 10.42 43.81
CA ILE A 217 23.31 10.93 42.97
C ILE A 217 24.66 10.63 43.61
N GLN A 218 24.80 10.80 44.93
CA GLN A 218 26.05 10.50 45.63
C GLN A 218 26.41 9.02 45.60
N ILE A 219 25.43 8.12 45.78
CA ILE A 219 25.63 6.67 45.63
C ILE A 219 26.18 6.37 44.22
N ILE A 220 25.57 6.92 43.18
CA ILE A 220 26.00 6.71 41.78
C ILE A 220 27.40 7.26 41.53
N LYS A 221 27.74 8.43 42.10
CA LYS A 221 29.08 9.03 42.01
C LYS A 221 30.15 8.20 42.73
N ASN A 222 29.82 7.64 43.90
CA ASN A 222 30.73 6.79 44.67
C ASN A 222 30.98 5.46 43.96
N GLU A 223 29.94 4.85 43.38
CA GLU A 223 30.04 3.66 42.52
C GLU A 223 30.96 3.91 41.31
N ALA A 224 30.81 5.06 40.63
CA ALA A 224 31.64 5.42 39.49
C ALA A 224 33.12 5.68 39.86
N ASN A 225 33.39 6.08 41.11
CA ASN A 225 34.72 6.35 41.63
C ASN A 225 35.36 5.16 42.39
N GLY A 226 34.71 3.98 42.41
CA GLY A 226 35.27 2.76 42.99
C GLY A 226 35.17 2.64 44.52
N PHE A 227 34.34 3.44 45.19
CA PHE A 227 34.08 3.31 46.63
C PHE A 227 32.75 2.61 46.86
N VAL A 228 32.81 1.32 47.22
CA VAL A 228 31.66 0.57 47.74
C VAL A 228 31.68 0.70 49.26
N ASP A 229 30.72 1.44 49.83
CA ASP A 229 30.48 1.41 51.27
C ASP A 229 29.85 0.05 51.63
N ASN A 230 30.56 -0.73 52.46
CA ASN A 230 30.05 -1.93 53.14
C ASN A 230 29.00 -1.58 54.20
#